data_AF-A0A7K4H3N3-F1
#
_entry.id   AF-A0A7K4H3N3-F1
#
_cell.length_a   1.000
_cell.length_b   1.000
_cell.length_c   1.000
_cell.angle_alpha   90.00
_cell.angle_beta   90.00
_cell.angle_gamma   90.00
#
_symmetry.space_group_name_H-M   'P 1'
#
loop_
_entity.id
_entity.type
_entity.pdbx_description
1 polymer ?
#
loop_
_entity_poly.entity_id
_entity_poly.type
_entity_poly.pdbx_seq_one_letter_code
_entity_poly.pdbx_strand_id
1 'polypeptide(L)'
;MSDLEGLTRNLIEKGYSEQQILERIVKEYHDFKDIDSSLAMKFAKAIFEECRKSDIRSVSEPFVKDLLDINNANVSIGKQGVGCRGAGDFFVHKLITEISETEYKAFLSPTSLDDAGAVRMIDIKDFKDQPYKLEDLIIVSKMEGI
;
A
#
# COMPACT_ATOMS: atom_id res chain seq x y z
N MET A 1 0.86 7.92 -10.08
CA MET A 1 2.08 8.10 -9.27
C MET A 1 2.97 6.89 -9.49
N SER A 2 4.25 7.13 -9.81
CA SER A 2 5.25 6.06 -9.98
C SER A 2 5.52 5.37 -8.64
N ASP A 3 5.90 4.10 -8.67
CA ASP A 3 6.51 3.43 -7.50
C ASP A 3 7.84 4.14 -7.18
N LEU A 4 7.84 4.95 -6.12
CA LEU A 4 8.99 5.78 -5.76
C LEU A 4 10.15 4.94 -5.21
N GLU A 5 9.89 3.82 -4.53
CA GLU A 5 10.93 2.92 -4.04
C GLU A 5 11.60 2.18 -5.21
N GLY A 6 10.79 1.61 -6.10
CA GLY A 6 11.29 0.95 -7.31
C GLY A 6 12.10 1.89 -8.19
N LEU A 7 11.63 3.13 -8.38
CA LEU A 7 12.38 4.18 -9.08
C LEU A 7 13.72 4.47 -8.39
N THR A 8 13.71 4.65 -7.06
CA THR A 8 14.90 4.98 -6.27
C THR A 8 15.95 3.87 -6.36
N ARG A 9 15.55 2.60 -6.14
CA ARG A 9 16.45 1.44 -6.24
C ARG A 9 17.09 1.32 -7.62
N ASN A 10 16.30 1.52 -8.69
CA ASN A 10 16.78 1.48 -10.07
C ASN A 10 17.81 2.59 -10.38
N LEU A 11 17.59 3.80 -9.87
CA LEU A 11 18.55 4.89 -10.05
C LEU A 11 19.84 4.67 -9.25
N ILE A 12 19.76 4.10 -8.05
CA ILE A 12 20.93 3.69 -7.27
C ILE A 12 21.74 2.65 -8.05
N GLU A 13 21.09 1.63 -8.61
CA GLU A 13 21.74 0.58 -9.42
C GLU A 13 22.41 1.11 -10.67
N LYS A 14 21.83 2.14 -11.29
CA LYS A 14 22.41 2.82 -12.45
C LYS A 14 23.55 3.78 -12.10
N GLY A 15 23.87 3.95 -10.82
CA GLY A 15 24.99 4.78 -10.35
C GLY A 15 24.73 6.29 -10.39
N TYR A 16 23.48 6.72 -10.32
CA TYR A 16 23.15 8.15 -10.17
C TYR A 16 23.59 8.67 -8.80
N SER A 17 23.94 9.96 -8.72
CA SER A 17 24.27 10.57 -7.44
C SER A 17 23.02 10.74 -6.57
N GLU A 18 23.21 10.75 -5.24
CA GLU A 18 22.12 10.98 -4.28
C GLU A 18 21.32 12.24 -4.64
N GLN A 19 22.00 13.34 -4.97
CA GLN A 19 21.33 14.58 -5.32
C GLN A 19 20.46 14.46 -6.57
N GLN A 20 20.94 13.78 -7.63
CA GLN A 20 20.14 13.53 -8.83
C GLN A 20 18.90 12.68 -8.54
N ILE A 21 19.03 11.71 -7.64
CA ILE A 21 17.92 10.84 -7.22
C ILE A 21 16.89 11.65 -6.43
N LEU A 22 17.33 12.44 -5.45
CA LEU A 22 16.45 13.28 -4.63
C LEU A 22 15.68 14.29 -5.50
N GLU A 23 16.35 14.97 -6.41
CA GLU A 23 15.72 15.92 -7.34
C GLU A 23 14.67 15.22 -8.22
N ARG A 24 14.96 13.98 -8.68
CA ARG A 24 14.01 13.19 -9.44
C ARG A 24 12.76 12.82 -8.63
N ILE A 25 12.91 12.36 -7.39
CA ILE A 25 11.78 12.00 -6.52
C ILE A 25 10.94 13.24 -6.17
N VAL A 26 11.58 14.37 -5.88
CA VAL A 26 10.89 15.64 -5.62
C VAL A 26 10.02 16.07 -6.81
N LYS A 27 10.52 15.87 -8.03
CA LYS A 27 9.74 16.14 -9.24
C LYS A 27 8.50 15.25 -9.31
N GLU A 28 8.64 13.94 -9.05
CA GLU A 28 7.48 13.03 -9.05
C GLU A 28 6.44 13.44 -7.98
N TYR A 29 6.87 13.95 -6.82
CA TYR A 29 5.93 14.50 -5.84
C TYR A 29 5.15 15.69 -6.40
N HIS A 30 5.83 16.70 -6.94
CA HIS A 30 5.20 17.90 -7.48
C HIS A 30 4.31 17.63 -8.71
N ASP A 31 4.61 16.58 -9.48
CA ASP A 31 3.79 16.18 -10.62
C ASP A 31 2.39 15.64 -10.18
N PHE A 32 2.26 15.12 -8.95
CA PHE A 32 1.02 14.46 -8.47
C PHE A 32 0.42 15.05 -7.18
N LYS A 33 1.17 15.87 -6.44
CA LYS A 33 0.79 16.37 -5.11
C LYS A 33 1.12 17.86 -4.99
N ASP A 34 0.19 18.60 -4.40
CA ASP A 34 0.38 20.00 -4.03
C ASP A 34 1.00 20.05 -2.62
N ILE A 35 2.33 19.94 -2.55
CA ILE A 35 3.12 20.02 -1.31
C ILE A 35 4.28 20.98 -1.50
N ASP A 36 4.78 21.59 -0.43
CA ASP A 36 5.93 22.47 -0.54
C ASP A 36 7.22 21.69 -0.84
N SER A 37 8.17 22.34 -1.51
CA SER A 37 9.44 21.71 -1.90
C SER A 37 10.29 21.23 -0.72
N SER A 38 10.15 21.84 0.46
CA SER A 38 10.91 21.41 1.64
C SER A 38 10.38 20.08 2.17
N LEU A 39 9.05 19.92 2.19
CA LEU A 39 8.39 18.68 2.55
C LEU A 39 8.63 17.58 1.52
N ALA A 40 8.52 17.89 0.22
CA ALA A 40 8.85 16.97 -0.85
C ALA A 40 10.29 16.45 -0.74
N MET A 41 11.25 17.35 -0.47
CA MET A 41 12.65 16.99 -0.26
C MET A 41 12.84 16.12 0.99
N LYS A 42 12.10 16.40 2.08
CA LYS A 42 12.14 15.59 3.29
C LYS A 42 11.65 14.15 3.02
N PHE A 43 10.57 14.00 2.26
CA PHE A 43 10.06 12.68 1.87
C PHE A 43 11.00 11.96 0.91
N ALA A 44 11.53 12.65 -0.09
CA ALA A 44 12.53 12.08 -1.00
C ALA A 44 13.75 11.53 -0.24
N LYS A 45 14.25 12.26 0.75
CA LYS A 45 15.34 11.80 1.62
C LYS A 45 14.97 10.58 2.44
N ALA A 46 13.77 10.55 3.01
CA ALA A 46 13.30 9.39 3.76
C ALA A 46 13.27 8.12 2.90
N ILE A 47 12.69 8.22 1.69
CA ILE A 47 12.63 7.10 0.72
C ILE A 47 14.04 6.65 0.33
N PHE A 48 14.93 7.59 0.02
CA PHE A 48 16.31 7.27 -0.37
C PHE A 48 17.06 6.53 0.75
N GLU A 49 16.97 7.04 1.99
CA GLU A 49 17.58 6.41 3.16
C GLU A 49 17.02 5.01 3.43
N GLU A 50 15.71 4.84 3.30
CA GLU A 50 15.05 3.54 3.43
C GLU A 50 15.55 2.56 2.37
N CYS A 51 15.56 2.95 1.10
CA CYS A 51 16.03 2.10 0.00
C CYS A 51 17.49 1.68 0.18
N ARG A 52 18.34 2.59 0.68
CA ARG A 52 19.76 2.31 0.93
C ARG A 52 19.94 1.35 2.11
N LYS A 53 19.18 1.53 3.19
CA LYS A 53 19.29 0.71 4.41
C LYS A 53 18.62 -0.66 4.31
N SER A 54 17.54 -0.75 3.53
CA SER A 54 16.80 -1.99 3.28
C SER A 54 17.35 -2.79 2.08
N ASP A 55 18.55 -2.46 1.61
CA ASP A 55 19.19 -3.21 0.54
C ASP A 55 19.72 -4.55 1.05
N ILE A 56 18.96 -5.62 0.81
CA ILE A 56 19.32 -6.99 1.20
C ILE A 56 20.63 -7.47 0.57
N ARG A 57 21.12 -6.85 -0.52
CA ARG A 57 22.41 -7.19 -1.14
C ARG A 57 23.59 -6.91 -0.21
N SER A 58 23.41 -6.02 0.75
CA SER A 58 24.41 -5.69 1.78
C SER A 58 24.47 -6.73 2.92
N VAL A 59 23.48 -7.62 3.02
CA VAL A 59 23.44 -8.67 4.05
C VAL A 59 24.45 -9.77 3.71
N SER A 60 25.39 -10.00 4.62
CA SER A 60 26.47 -10.99 4.44
C SER A 60 26.11 -12.39 4.93
N GLU A 61 25.18 -12.50 5.89
CA GLU A 61 24.77 -13.78 6.47
C GLU A 61 23.80 -14.50 5.51
N PRO A 62 24.15 -15.71 5.00
CA PRO A 62 23.37 -16.38 3.97
C PRO A 62 21.93 -16.74 4.36
N PHE A 63 21.71 -17.24 5.59
CA PHE A 63 20.38 -17.59 6.05
C PHE A 63 19.47 -16.37 6.19
N VAL A 64 19.98 -15.25 6.73
CA VAL A 64 19.23 -13.99 6.83
C VAL A 64 18.94 -13.44 5.44
N LYS A 65 19.90 -13.54 4.51
CA LYS A 65 19.68 -13.12 3.12
C LYS A 65 18.57 -13.95 2.48
N ASP A 66 18.61 -15.27 2.60
CA ASP A 66 17.59 -16.18 2.05
C ASP A 66 16.20 -15.96 2.70
N LEU A 67 16.17 -15.64 4.00
CA LEU A 67 14.93 -15.33 4.72
C LEU A 67 14.28 -14.02 4.27
N LEU A 68 15.09 -13.01 3.95
CA LEU A 68 14.63 -11.69 3.53
C LEU A 68 14.43 -11.57 2.01
N ASP A 69 14.99 -12.49 1.23
CA ASP A 69 14.83 -12.50 -0.22
C ASP A 69 13.43 -12.97 -0.63
N ILE A 70 12.99 -12.48 -1.79
CA ILE A 70 11.67 -12.80 -2.33
C ILE A 70 11.81 -13.98 -3.28
N ASN A 71 11.08 -15.06 -3.01
CA ASN A 71 11.00 -16.18 -3.94
C ASN A 71 10.17 -15.78 -5.18
N ASN A 72 10.87 -15.47 -6.27
CA ASN A 72 10.26 -14.98 -7.50
C ASN A 72 9.58 -16.11 -8.27
N ALA A 73 8.25 -16.02 -8.40
CA ALA A 73 7.46 -16.95 -9.21
C ALA A 73 7.69 -16.80 -10.73
N ASN A 74 8.45 -15.78 -11.17
CA ASN A 74 8.75 -15.46 -12.58
C ASN A 74 7.51 -15.32 -13.49
N VAL A 75 6.36 -14.99 -12.91
CA VAL A 75 5.11 -14.75 -13.63
C VAL A 75 4.47 -13.45 -13.12
N SER A 76 4.16 -12.53 -14.02
CA SER A 76 3.54 -11.26 -13.64
C SER A 76 2.10 -11.46 -13.16
N ILE A 77 1.62 -10.55 -12.31
CA ILE A 77 0.27 -10.57 -11.75
C ILE A 77 -0.81 -10.64 -12.85
N GLY A 78 -0.61 -9.90 -13.94
CA GLY A 78 -1.49 -9.95 -15.12
C GLY A 78 -1.46 -11.30 -15.86
N LYS A 79 -0.29 -11.96 -15.96
CA LYS A 79 -0.21 -13.33 -16.52
C LYS A 79 -0.87 -14.37 -15.62
N GLN A 80 -0.92 -14.12 -14.31
CA GLN A 80 -1.69 -14.93 -13.35
C GLN A 80 -3.20 -14.63 -13.40
N GLY A 81 -3.63 -13.65 -14.21
CA GLY A 81 -5.05 -13.32 -14.41
C GLY A 81 -5.63 -12.32 -13.40
N VAL A 82 -4.78 -11.62 -12.66
CA VAL A 82 -5.17 -10.54 -11.73
C VAL A 82 -5.25 -9.20 -12.47
N GLY A 83 -6.22 -8.36 -12.13
CA GLY A 83 -6.49 -7.06 -12.76
C GLY A 83 -7.54 -7.08 -13.88
N CYS A 84 -8.04 -8.26 -14.29
CA CYS A 84 -8.99 -8.39 -15.41
C CYS A 84 -10.46 -8.54 -14.97
N ARG A 85 -10.82 -8.37 -13.68
CA ARG A 85 -12.10 -8.86 -13.12
C ARG A 85 -12.38 -10.34 -13.47
N GLY A 86 -11.32 -11.12 -13.68
CA GLY A 86 -11.37 -12.53 -14.06
C GLY A 86 -11.16 -13.45 -12.86
N ALA A 87 -11.14 -14.77 -13.10
CA ALA A 87 -11.03 -15.75 -12.02
C ALA A 87 -9.76 -15.59 -11.14
N GLY A 88 -8.63 -15.23 -11.75
CA GLY A 88 -7.38 -14.97 -11.01
C GLY A 88 -7.47 -13.74 -10.10
N ASP A 89 -8.12 -12.68 -10.58
CA ASP A 89 -8.40 -11.45 -9.83
C ASP A 89 -9.29 -11.72 -8.61
N PHE A 90 -10.39 -12.47 -8.79
CA PHE A 90 -11.24 -12.88 -7.69
C PHE A 90 -10.53 -13.79 -6.69
N PHE A 91 -9.67 -14.69 -7.18
CA PHE A 91 -8.90 -15.57 -6.31
C PHE A 91 -7.95 -14.77 -5.41
N VAL A 92 -7.19 -13.83 -5.97
CA VAL A 92 -6.24 -13.01 -5.19
C VAL A 92 -6.96 -12.10 -4.20
N HIS A 93 -8.05 -11.42 -4.59
CA HIS A 93 -8.82 -10.60 -3.65
C HIS A 93 -9.41 -11.42 -2.49
N LYS A 94 -9.87 -12.66 -2.77
CA LYS A 94 -10.32 -13.59 -1.71
C LYS A 94 -9.17 -14.01 -0.81
N LEU A 95 -8.02 -14.35 -1.38
CA LEU A 95 -6.86 -14.77 -0.58
C LEU A 95 -6.37 -13.64 0.34
N ILE A 96 -6.26 -12.42 -0.18
CA ILE A 96 -5.87 -11.24 0.62
C ILE A 96 -6.89 -11.03 1.75
N THR A 97 -8.18 -11.12 1.41
CA THR A 97 -9.27 -11.02 2.38
C THR A 97 -9.11 -12.05 3.50
N GLU A 98 -8.95 -13.34 3.17
CA GLU A 98 -8.82 -14.43 4.12
C GLU A 98 -7.63 -14.24 5.07
N ILE A 99 -6.51 -13.74 4.54
CA ILE A 99 -5.31 -13.43 5.33
C ILE A 99 -5.53 -12.20 6.23
N SER A 100 -6.30 -11.22 5.76
CA SER A 100 -6.57 -9.98 6.49
C SER A 100 -7.70 -10.08 7.52
N GLU A 101 -8.47 -11.17 7.51
CA GLU A 101 -9.59 -11.34 8.44
C GLU A 101 -9.11 -11.36 9.89
N THR A 102 -9.85 -10.66 10.75
CA THR A 102 -9.64 -10.67 12.19
C THR A 102 -10.92 -11.12 12.89
N GLU A 103 -10.85 -11.30 14.21
CA GLU A 103 -12.03 -11.63 15.02
C GLU A 103 -13.10 -10.51 14.98
N TYR A 104 -12.72 -9.28 14.66
CA TYR A 104 -13.63 -8.16 14.52
C TYR A 104 -14.16 -8.07 13.09
N LYS A 105 -15.46 -8.28 12.93
CA LYS A 105 -16.13 -8.26 11.61
C LYS A 105 -16.85 -6.92 11.41
N ALA A 106 -16.45 -6.21 10.36
CA ALA A 106 -17.22 -5.08 9.84
C ALA A 106 -18.54 -5.57 9.23
N PHE A 107 -19.52 -4.67 9.07
CA PHE A 107 -20.78 -4.97 8.40
C PHE A 107 -20.57 -5.23 6.90
N LEU A 108 -19.72 -4.42 6.27
CA LEU A 108 -19.15 -4.67 4.94
C LEU A 108 -17.65 -4.85 5.14
N SER A 109 -17.23 -6.12 5.22
CA SER A 109 -15.84 -6.55 5.41
C SER A 109 -15.14 -6.86 4.08
N PRO A 110 -13.81 -7.07 4.05
CA PRO A 110 -13.07 -7.42 2.83
C PRO A 110 -13.63 -8.64 2.09
N THR A 111 -14.28 -9.58 2.78
CA THR A 111 -15.03 -10.73 2.19
C THR A 111 -16.18 -10.36 1.29
N SER A 112 -16.64 -9.13 1.35
CA SER A 112 -17.67 -8.61 0.43
C SER A 112 -17.10 -8.39 -0.97
N LEU A 113 -15.77 -8.42 -1.14
CA LEU A 113 -15.07 -8.14 -2.40
C LEU A 113 -15.49 -6.79 -3.00
N ASP A 114 -15.77 -5.83 -2.12
CA ASP A 114 -16.17 -4.47 -2.43
C ASP A 114 -15.05 -3.52 -2.01
N ASP A 115 -14.91 -2.41 -2.73
CA ASP A 115 -13.97 -1.34 -2.44
C ASP A 115 -14.45 -0.47 -1.26
N ALA A 116 -15.74 -0.55 -0.93
CA ALA A 116 -16.32 0.07 0.24
C ALA A 116 -16.16 -0.80 1.49
N GLY A 117 -16.13 -0.13 2.64
CA GLY A 117 -16.18 -0.75 3.95
C GLY A 117 -17.29 -0.13 4.78
N ALA A 118 -17.89 -0.87 5.70
CA ALA A 118 -19.00 -0.36 6.49
C ALA A 118 -19.05 -0.95 7.90
N VAL A 119 -19.38 -0.13 8.90
CA VAL A 119 -19.62 -0.55 10.28
C VAL A 119 -20.94 0.02 10.77
N ARG A 120 -21.73 -0.77 11.50
CA ARG A 120 -22.96 -0.28 12.12
C ARG A 120 -22.62 0.47 13.39
N MET A 121 -23.32 1.57 13.65
CA MET A 121 -23.08 2.36 14.87
C MET A 121 -23.34 1.57 16.14
N ILE A 122 -24.25 0.60 16.10
CA ILE A 122 -24.52 -0.31 17.24
C ILE A 122 -23.33 -1.21 17.60
N ASP A 123 -22.41 -1.47 16.66
CA ASP A 123 -21.22 -2.30 16.90
C ASP A 123 -20.10 -1.51 17.63
N ILE A 124 -20.25 -0.17 17.74
CA ILE A 124 -19.28 0.73 18.40
C ILE A 124 -19.67 0.91 19.87
N LYS A 125 -18.81 0.42 20.78
CA LYS A 125 -18.98 0.65 22.22
C LYS A 125 -18.73 2.12 22.55
N ASP A 126 -19.54 2.68 23.44
CA ASP A 126 -19.46 4.06 23.95
C ASP A 126 -19.98 5.19 23.06
N PHE A 127 -20.64 4.87 21.93
CA PHE A 127 -21.37 5.88 21.17
C PHE A 127 -22.71 6.23 21.87
N LYS A 128 -22.73 7.30 22.65
CA LYS A 128 -23.92 7.80 23.35
C LYS A 128 -24.23 9.22 22.87
N ASP A 129 -25.53 9.53 22.77
CA ASP A 129 -26.11 10.83 22.39
C ASP A 129 -26.23 11.13 20.88
N GLN A 130 -27.19 10.47 20.21
CA GLN A 130 -27.62 10.83 18.85
C GLN A 130 -29.16 11.02 18.77
N PRO A 131 -29.66 11.92 17.91
CA PRO A 131 -31.09 12.10 17.68
C PRO A 131 -31.73 10.98 16.84
N TYR A 132 -30.93 10.03 16.34
CA TYR A 132 -31.34 8.93 15.49
C TYR A 132 -31.21 7.59 16.22
N LYS A 133 -32.00 6.59 15.81
CA LYS A 133 -31.85 5.23 16.31
C LYS A 133 -30.54 4.63 15.77
N LEU A 134 -29.72 4.09 16.67
CA LEU A 134 -28.40 3.55 16.32
C LEU A 134 -28.46 2.36 15.36
N GLU A 135 -29.57 1.62 15.35
CA GLU A 135 -29.82 0.49 14.44
C GLU A 135 -29.88 0.87 12.96
N ASP A 136 -30.21 2.13 12.64
CA ASP A 136 -30.39 2.62 11.27
C ASP A 136 -29.16 3.38 10.73
N LEU A 137 -28.09 3.49 11.51
CA LEU A 137 -26.90 4.27 11.17
C LEU A 137 -25.69 3.39 10.83
N ILE A 138 -25.06 3.66 9.69
CA ILE A 138 -23.88 2.96 9.20
C ILE A 138 -22.83 4.00 8.77
N ILE A 139 -21.58 3.82 9.21
CA ILE A 139 -20.43 4.56 8.66
C ILE A 139 -19.92 3.76 7.47
N VAL A 140 -19.81 4.40 6.31
CA VAL A 140 -19.29 3.79 5.08
C VAL A 140 -18.00 4.50 4.69
N SER A 141 -16.91 3.75 4.48
CA SER A 141 -15.75 4.26 3.77
C SER A 141 -16.01 4.16 2.27
N LYS A 142 -16.07 5.31 1.60
CA LYS A 142 -16.17 5.40 0.15
C LYS A 142 -14.76 5.54 -0.42
N MET A 143 -14.40 4.70 -1.39
CA MET A 143 -13.31 5.08 -2.30
C MET A 143 -13.79 6.24 -3.15
N GLU A 144 -13.38 7.46 -2.80
CA GLU A 144 -13.44 8.56 -3.76
C GLU A 144 -12.27 8.38 -4.73
N GLY A 145 -12.57 7.96 -5.95
CA GLY A 145 -11.60 7.99 -7.04
C GLY A 145 -11.19 9.45 -7.28
N ILE A 146 -9.94 9.77 -6.96
CA ILE A 146 -9.22 10.94 -7.47
C ILE A 146 -8.48 10.51 -8.73
#